data_AF-A0A2V5LJ45-F1
#
_entry.id   AF-A0A2V5LJ45-F1
#
_cell.length_a   1.000
_cell.length_b   1.000
_cell.length_c   1.000
_cell.angle_alpha   90.00
_cell.angle_beta   90.00
_cell.angle_gamma   90.00
#
_symmetry.space_group_name_H-M   'P 1'
#
loop_
_entity.id
_entity.type
_entity.pdbx_description
1 polymer ?
#
loop_
_entity_poly.entity_id
_entity_poly.type
_entity_poly.pdbx_seq_one_letter_code
_entity_poly.pdbx_strand_id
1 'polypeptide(L)'
;MTRPDILFIMTDQQRFDTIAALGNSHVHTPNLDRLVRRGIAFSNAYATCPVCVAARYTIRTGYEPPTTRVFSNAKADPVAGQPPEIEARCGP
;
A
#
# COMPACT_ATOMS: atom_id res chain seq x y z
N MET A 1 -18.07 19.14 -13.12
CA MET A 1 -18.00 17.83 -12.43
C MET A 1 -17.81 18.10 -10.94
N THR A 2 -18.53 17.40 -10.08
CA THR A 2 -18.34 17.48 -8.62
C THR A 2 -17.02 16.80 -8.25
N ARG A 3 -16.32 17.32 -7.22
CA ARG A 3 -15.12 16.67 -6.68
C ARG A 3 -15.55 15.36 -6.01
N PRO A 4 -14.99 14.20 -6.41
CA PRO A 4 -15.35 12.93 -5.80
C PRO A 4 -14.73 12.79 -4.40
N ASP A 5 -15.42 12.10 -3.50
CA ASP A 5 -14.83 11.61 -2.26
C ASP A 5 -13.99 10.36 -2.53
N ILE A 6 -12.82 10.27 -1.88
CA ILE A 6 -11.89 9.15 -2.03
C ILE A 6 -11.84 8.36 -0.72
N LEU A 7 -12.23 7.08 -0.76
CA LEU A 7 -12.05 6.14 0.34
C LEU A 7 -10.91 5.17 0.01
N PHE A 8 -9.80 5.27 0.75
CA PHE A 8 -8.67 4.35 0.63
C PHE A 8 -8.74 3.26 1.72
N ILE A 9 -8.88 2.00 1.31
CA ILE A 9 -8.95 0.83 2.21
C ILE A 9 -7.70 0.00 2.01
N MET A 10 -6.97 -0.28 3.10
CA MET A 10 -5.77 -1.11 3.10
C MET A 10 -5.85 -2.11 4.27
N THR A 11 -5.72 -3.39 3.95
CA THR A 11 -5.62 -4.47 4.93
C THR A 11 -4.16 -4.77 5.25
N ASP A 12 -3.89 -5.31 6.44
CA ASP A 12 -2.54 -5.77 6.80
C ASP A 12 -2.40 -7.27 6.52
N GLN A 13 -1.28 -7.65 5.92
CA GLN A 13 -0.90 -9.05 5.61
C GLN A 13 -1.91 -9.85 4.79
N GLN A 14 -2.83 -9.21 4.05
CA GLN A 14 -3.73 -9.91 3.15
C GLN A 14 -2.95 -10.49 1.96
N ARG A 15 -3.08 -11.80 1.72
CA ARG A 15 -2.51 -12.44 0.53
C ARG A 15 -3.36 -12.11 -0.71
N PHE A 16 -2.72 -12.06 -1.86
CA PHE A 16 -3.39 -11.71 -3.12
C PHE A 16 -4.51 -12.69 -3.51
N ASP A 17 -4.42 -13.94 -3.05
CA ASP A 17 -5.32 -15.05 -3.40
C ASP A 17 -6.49 -15.21 -2.42
N THR A 18 -6.81 -14.22 -1.57
CA THR A 18 -7.86 -14.38 -0.54
C THR A 18 -9.21 -13.71 -0.89
N ILE A 19 -9.42 -13.32 -2.15
CA ILE A 19 -10.68 -12.74 -2.62
C ILE A 19 -11.40 -13.76 -3.50
N ALA A 20 -12.65 -14.08 -3.15
CA ALA A 20 -13.41 -15.13 -3.81
C ALA A 20 -13.65 -14.84 -5.29
N ALA A 21 -14.06 -13.61 -5.61
CA ALA A 21 -14.27 -13.16 -6.99
C ALA A 21 -12.98 -13.18 -7.85
N LEU A 22 -11.80 -13.32 -7.25
CA LEU A 22 -10.51 -13.44 -7.94
C LEU A 22 -10.01 -14.88 -8.03
N GLY A 23 -10.87 -15.88 -7.76
CA GLY A 23 -10.58 -17.29 -7.99
C GLY A 23 -10.39 -18.13 -6.72
N ASN A 24 -10.59 -17.57 -5.52
CA ASN A 24 -10.55 -18.35 -4.28
C ASN A 24 -11.91 -19.01 -3.99
N SER A 25 -11.98 -20.34 -4.01
CA SER A 25 -13.21 -21.10 -3.74
C SER A 25 -13.50 -21.35 -2.25
N HIS A 26 -12.57 -21.02 -1.36
CA HIS A 26 -12.64 -21.35 0.08
C HIS A 26 -13.00 -20.16 0.97
N VAL A 27 -12.63 -18.94 0.58
CA VAL A 27 -12.82 -17.74 1.40
C VAL A 27 -14.13 -17.05 1.01
N HIS A 28 -14.92 -16.63 2.00
CA HIS A 28 -16.16 -15.89 1.77
C HIS A 28 -15.94 -14.37 1.90
N THR A 29 -15.97 -13.64 0.78
CA THR A 29 -15.66 -12.18 0.73
C THR A 29 -16.73 -11.33 0.04
N PRO A 30 -18.02 -11.41 0.42
CA PRO A 30 -19.13 -10.84 -0.35
C PRO A 30 -19.02 -9.32 -0.59
N ASN A 31 -18.45 -8.58 0.36
CA ASN A 31 -18.24 -7.13 0.23
C ASN A 31 -17.11 -6.77 -0.75
N LEU A 32 -16.00 -7.51 -0.73
CA LEU A 32 -14.89 -7.30 -1.68
C LEU A 32 -15.29 -7.77 -3.08
N ASP A 33 -16.01 -8.90 -3.17
CA ASP A 33 -16.53 -9.41 -4.44
C ASP A 33 -17.47 -8.40 -5.12
N ARG A 34 -18.26 -7.67 -4.32
CA ARG A 34 -19.10 -6.58 -4.81
C ARG A 34 -18.28 -5.42 -5.36
N LEU A 35 -17.12 -5.11 -4.78
CA LEU A 35 -16.20 -4.09 -5.32
C LEU A 35 -15.57 -4.56 -6.63
N VAL A 36 -15.10 -5.81 -6.69
CA VAL A 36 -14.52 -6.41 -7.92
C VAL A 36 -15.51 -6.35 -9.08
N ARG A 37 -16.77 -6.75 -8.87
CA ARG A 37 -17.82 -6.75 -9.92
C ARG A 37 -18.23 -5.35 -10.40
N ARG A 38 -17.99 -4.31 -9.62
CA ARG A 38 -18.40 -2.92 -9.91
C ARG A 38 -17.25 -2.02 -10.34
N GLY A 39 -16.03 -2.56 -10.39
CA GLY A 39 -14.82 -1.79 -10.59
C GLY A 39 -13.78 -2.54 -11.41
N ILE A 40 -12.52 -2.21 -11.16
CA ILE A 40 -11.35 -2.80 -11.83
C ILE A 40 -10.48 -3.46 -10.78
N ALA A 41 -10.02 -4.68 -11.08
CA ALA A 41 -9.07 -5.41 -10.26
C ALA A 41 -7.74 -5.56 -11.01
N PHE A 42 -6.63 -5.33 -10.33
CA PHE A 42 -5.29 -5.53 -10.86
C PHE A 42 -4.75 -6.86 -10.32
N SER A 43 -4.51 -7.84 -11.20
CA SER A 43 -3.97 -9.16 -10.82
C SER A 43 -2.46 -9.16 -10.58
N ASN A 44 -1.77 -8.14 -11.08
CA ASN A 44 -0.32 -7.96 -10.97
C ASN A 44 0.01 -6.66 -10.23
N ALA A 45 -0.42 -6.56 -8.96
CA ALA A 45 -0.14 -5.42 -8.08
C ALA A 45 0.84 -5.84 -6.98
N TYR A 46 2.09 -5.39 -7.06
CA TYR A 46 3.17 -5.80 -6.16
C TYR A 46 3.48 -4.72 -5.13
N ALA A 47 3.68 -5.12 -3.88
CA ALA A 47 4.29 -4.25 -2.88
C ALA A 47 5.77 -4.03 -3.21
N THR A 48 6.24 -2.80 -3.02
CA THR A 48 7.65 -2.42 -3.23
C THR A 48 8.60 -3.08 -2.23
N CYS A 49 8.09 -3.51 -1.09
CA CYS A 49 8.84 -4.25 -0.09
C CYS A 49 7.91 -5.14 0.76
N PRO A 50 8.40 -6.27 1.29
CA PRO A 50 7.60 -7.21 2.08
C PRO A 50 7.58 -6.85 3.58
N VAL A 51 7.60 -5.56 3.94
CA VAL A 51 7.68 -5.08 5.33
C VAL A 51 6.67 -3.96 5.58
N CYS A 52 5.91 -4.07 6.67
CA CYS A 52 4.74 -3.22 6.97
C CYS A 52 5.03 -1.72 6.89
N VAL A 53 5.95 -1.20 7.71
CA VAL A 53 6.21 0.25 7.80
C VAL A 53 6.77 0.77 6.48
N ALA A 54 7.75 0.09 5.91
CA ALA A 54 8.36 0.46 4.63
C ALA A 54 7.32 0.52 3.48
N ALA A 55 6.46 -0.50 3.34
CA ALA A 55 5.45 -0.56 2.30
C ALA A 55 4.37 0.54 2.46
N ARG A 56 4.01 0.85 3.71
CA ARG A 56 3.07 1.94 4.01
C ARG A 56 3.65 3.30 3.66
N TYR A 57 4.95 3.50 3.85
CA TYR A 57 5.61 4.74 3.41
C TYR A 57 5.59 4.90 1.89
N THR A 58 5.74 3.82 1.12
CA THR A 58 5.68 3.96 -0.35
C THR A 58 4.30 4.32 -0.84
N ILE A 59 3.24 3.76 -0.24
CA ILE A 59 1.86 4.15 -0.54
C ILE A 59 1.58 5.59 -0.12
N ARG A 60 2.03 6.00 1.08
CA ARG A 60 1.79 7.35 1.62
C ARG A 60 2.49 8.44 0.82
N THR A 61 3.71 8.19 0.38
CA THR A 61 4.58 9.21 -0.23
C THR A 61 4.65 9.12 -1.75
N GLY A 62 4.34 7.97 -2.33
CA GLY A 62 4.58 7.70 -3.76
C GLY A 62 6.05 7.43 -4.11
N TYR A 63 6.95 7.33 -3.12
CA TYR A 63 8.38 7.06 -3.32
C TYR A 63 8.82 5.69 -2.83
N GLU A 64 9.83 5.12 -3.49
CA GLU A 64 10.39 3.81 -3.13
C GLU A 64 11.31 3.85 -1.89
N PRO A 65 11.62 2.69 -1.27
CA PRO A 65 12.48 2.61 -0.09
C PRO A 65 13.84 3.32 -0.20
N PRO A 66 14.53 3.37 -1.34
CA PRO A 66 15.78 4.12 -1.47
C PRO A 66 15.63 5.64 -1.21
N THR A 67 14.47 6.20 -1.55
CA THR A 67 14.15 7.62 -1.33
C THR A 67 13.61 7.85 0.08
N THR A 68 12.67 7.01 0.53
CA THR A 68 12.09 7.14 1.89
C THR A 68 13.09 6.76 2.98
N ARG A 69 14.10 5.94 2.65
CA ARG A 69 15.07 5.30 3.56
C ARG A 69 14.45 4.50 4.70
N VAL A 70 13.22 4.07 4.55
CA VAL A 70 12.56 3.17 5.48
C VAL A 70 12.63 1.75 4.92
N PHE A 71 13.43 0.91 5.57
CA PHE A 71 13.68 -0.48 5.12
C PHE A 71 13.17 -1.54 6.11
N SER A 72 12.75 -1.14 7.30
CA SER A 72 12.31 -2.04 8.36
C SER A 72 11.12 -1.46 9.13
N ASN A 73 10.59 -2.24 10.07
CA ASN A 73 9.58 -1.76 11.02
C ASN A 73 10.20 -0.98 12.21
N ALA A 74 11.52 -1.02 12.36
CA ALA A 74 12.20 -0.22 13.38
C ALA A 74 12.22 1.26 12.96
N LYS A 75 12.51 2.12 13.93
CA LYS A 75 12.75 3.54 13.64
C LYS A 75 13.88 3.65 12.60
N ALA A 76 13.60 4.36 11.52
CA ALA A 76 14.63 4.68 10.52
C ALA A 76 15.50 5.81 11.06
N ASP A 77 16.81 5.56 11.17
CA ASP A 77 17.78 6.61 11.47
C ASP A 77 18.25 7.25 10.16
N PRO A 78 18.19 8.59 10.04
CA PRO A 78 18.70 9.30 8.87
C PRO A 78 20.21 9.07 8.70
N VAL A 79 20.65 8.92 7.46
CA VAL A 79 22.09 8.94 7.14
C VAL A 79 22.62 10.37 7.18
N ALA A 80 23.91 10.54 7.44
CA ALA A 80 24.54 11.87 7.46
C ALA A 80 24.25 12.66 6.17
N GLY A 81 23.77 13.90 6.31
CA GLY A 81 23.40 14.78 5.20
C GLY A 81 21.97 14.60 4.68
N GLN A 82 21.19 13.64 5.20
CA GLN A 82 19.79 13.47 4.82
C GLN A 82 18.85 14.21 5.80
N PRO A 83 17.78 14.85 5.30
CA PRO A 83 16.74 15.39 6.17
C PRO A 83 16.10 14.30 7.05
N PRO A 84 15.87 14.58 8.35
CA PRO A 84 15.27 13.60 9.26
C PRO A 84 13.78 13.40 9.00
N GLU A 85 13.07 14.43 8.56
CA GLU A 85 11.64 14.38 8.28
C GLU A 85 11.35 13.65 6.96
N ILE A 86 10.19 12.98 6.87
CA ILE A 86 9.80 12.30 5.63
C ILE A 86 9.40 13.34 4.56
N GLU A 87 8.77 14.43 4.97
CA GLU A 87 8.29 15.51 4.11
C GLU A 87 9.45 16.20 3.40
N ALA A 88 10.59 16.38 4.08
CA ALA A 88 11.79 16.95 3.47
C ALA A 88 12.49 15.99 2.48
N ARG A 89 12.21 14.69 2.55
CA ARG A 89 12.76 13.67 1.65
C ARG A 89 11.84 13.38 0.46
N CYS A 90 10.52 13.44 0.68
CA CYS A 90 9.51 12.97 -0.27
C CYS A 90 8.54 14.07 -0.74
N GLY A 91 8.64 15.28 -0.21
CA GLY A 91 7.63 16.31 -0.44
C GLY A 91 6.41 16.20 0.48
N PRO A 92 5.42 17.09 0.29
CA PRO A 92 4.24 17.19 1.16
C PRO A 92 3.35 15.95 1.14
#